data_AF-A0A8S3EHK8-F1
#
_entry.id   AF-A0A8S3EHK8-F1
#
_cell.length_a   1.000
_cell.length_b   1.000
_cell.length_c   1.000
_cell.angle_alpha   90.00
_cell.angle_beta   90.00
_cell.angle_gamma   90.00
#
_symmetry.space_group_name_H-M   'P 1'
#
loop_
_entity.id
_entity.type
_entity.pdbx_description
1 polymer ?
#
loop_
_entity_poly.entity_id
_entity_poly.type
_entity_poly.pdbx_seq_one_letter_code
_entity_poly.pdbx_strand_id
1 'polypeptide(L)' 'LPPFLVMSARFDMGLEIDAQRFVEKLRQHNYQVEYYVIGGITTHGTIASRFSKNEARRHFFTFIRQNMI' A
#
# COMPACT_ATOMS: atom_id res chain seq x y z
N LEU A 1 6.86 -14.55 -7.92
CA LEU A 1 5.72 -14.16 -7.06
C LEU A 1 4.79 -13.27 -7.87
N PRO A 2 3.48 -13.24 -7.58
CA PRO A 2 2.59 -12.26 -8.19
C PRO A 2 3.07 -10.83 -7.86
N PRO A 3 2.66 -9.82 -8.64
CA PRO A 3 2.86 -8.43 -8.29
C PRO A 3 2.32 -8.14 -6.88
N PHE A 4 3.00 -7.29 -6.12
CA PHE A 4 2.58 -6.87 -4.78
C PHE A 4 2.11 -5.42 -4.79
N LEU A 5 1.00 -5.17 -4.08
CA LEU A 5 0.59 -3.82 -3.68
C LEU A 5 0.78 -3.70 -2.17
N VAL A 6 1.60 -2.75 -1.75
CA VAL A 6 1.77 -2.38 -0.33
C VAL A 6 1.20 -0.98 -0.12
N MET A 7 0.34 -0.85 0.88
CA MET A 7 -0.24 0.44 1.28
C MET A 7 -0.04 0.64 2.78
N SER A 8 0.41 1.83 3.18
CA SER A 8 0.57 2.23 4.58
C SER A 8 -0.14 3.55 4.85
N ALA A 9 -0.45 3.82 6.11
CA ALA A 9 -1.05 5.09 6.49
C ALA A 9 0.03 6.16 6.71
N ARG A 10 -0.28 7.43 6.45
CA ARG A 10 0.66 8.52 6.78
C ARG A 10 1.00 8.61 8.28
N PHE A 11 0.04 8.28 9.15
CA PHE A 11 0.18 8.32 10.60
C PHE A 11 -0.01 6.91 11.19
N ASP A 12 0.85 5.97 10.77
CA ASP A 12 0.75 4.53 11.09
C ASP A 12 1.55 4.12 12.35
N MET A 13 1.93 5.10 13.19
CA MET A 13 2.64 4.87 14.46
C MET A 13 3.96 4.08 14.30
N GLY A 14 4.66 4.27 13.18
CA GLY A 14 5.92 3.59 12.88
C GLY A 14 5.78 2.39 11.95
N LEU A 15 4.56 1.90 11.69
CA LEU A 15 4.34 0.80 10.75
C LEU A 15 4.59 1.21 9.29
N GLU A 16 4.60 2.51 8.99
CA GLU A 16 5.02 3.02 7.69
C GLU A 16 6.50 2.70 7.38
N ILE A 17 7.34 2.56 8.42
CA ILE A 17 8.75 2.15 8.30
C ILE A 17 8.84 0.65 8.01
N ASP A 18 8.00 -0.16 8.66
CA ASP A 18 7.96 -1.60 8.41
C ASP A 18 7.48 -1.90 6.98
N ALA A 19 6.49 -1.16 6.50
CA ALA A 19 6.05 -1.23 5.10
C ALA A 19 7.18 -0.86 4.13
N GLN A 20 7.94 0.21 4.42
CA GLN A 20 9.11 0.59 3.61
C GLN A 20 10.16 -0.53 3.56
N ARG A 21 10.55 -1.08 4.72
CA ARG A 21 11.53 -2.17 4.82
C ARG A 21 11.08 -3.42 4.07
N PHE A 22 9.79 -3.75 4.14
CA PHE A 22 9.22 -4.88 3.39
C PHE A 22 9.31 -4.66 1.87
N VAL A 23 8.95 -3.47 1.40
CA VAL A 23 9.05 -3.09 -0.02
C VAL A 23 10.50 -3.10 -0.51
N GLU A 24 11.43 -2.56 0.28
CA GLU A 24 12.86 -2.61 -0.03
C GLU A 24 13.35 -4.04 -0.18
N LYS A 25 12.95 -4.94 0.72
CA LYS A 25 13.32 -6.35 0.64
C LYS A 25 12.77 -7.02 -0.62
N LEU A 26 11.54 -6.72 -1.01
CA LEU A 26 10.95 -7.22 -2.26
C LEU A 26 11.72 -6.71 -3.50
N ARG A 27 12.04 -5.41 -3.52
CA ARG A 27 12.80 -4.78 -4.63
C ARG A 27 14.21 -5.35 -4.77
N GLN A 28 14.90 -5.62 -3.65
CA GLN A 28 16.22 -6.26 -3.64
C GLN A 28 16.23 -7.64 -4.32
N HIS A 29 15.08 -8.33 -4.35
CA HIS A 29 14.93 -9.63 -5.00
C HIS A 29 14.25 -9.52 -6.38
N ASN A 30 14.23 -8.33 -6.98
CA ASN A 30 13.63 -8.03 -8.28
C ASN A 30 12.14 -8.40 -8.39
N TYR A 31 11.40 -8.38 -7.27
CA TYR A 31 9.95 -8.54 -7.31
C TYR A 31 9.25 -7.25 -7.75
N GLN A 32 8.18 -7.40 -8.52
CA GLN A 32 7.30 -6.30 -8.87
C GLN A 32 6.47 -5.89 -7.64
N VAL A 33 6.70 -4.66 -7.16
CA VAL A 33 6.01 -4.13 -5.99
C VAL A 33 5.70 -2.64 -6.15
N GLU A 34 4.43 -2.30 -5.97
CA GLU A 34 3.94 -0.94 -5.85
C GLU A 34 3.80 -0.57 -4.38
N TYR A 35 4.20 0.65 -4.02
CA TYR A 35 4.11 1.16 -2.65
C TYR A 35 3.47 2.54 -2.61
N TYR A 36 2.41 2.68 -1.83
CA TYR A 36 1.71 3.94 -1.62
C TYR A 36 1.56 4.24 -0.13
N VAL A 37 1.93 5.45 0.28
CA VAL A 37 1.55 6.02 1.57
C VAL A 37 0.26 6.78 1.37
N ILE A 38 -0.82 6.33 2.00
CA ILE A 38 -2.13 6.96 1.92
C ILE A 38 -2.06 8.28 2.71
N GLY A 39 -2.37 9.37 2.04
CA GLY A 39 -2.34 10.74 2.55
C GLY A 39 -3.56 11.11 3.39
N GLY A 40 -3.62 12.38 3.80
CA GLY A 40 -4.62 12.88 4.76
C GLY A 40 -4.34 12.44 6.20
N ILE A 41 -5.35 12.59 7.08
CA ILE A 41 -5.30 12.10 8.47
C ILE A 41 -5.70 10.62 8.48
N THR A 42 -4.85 9.77 7.88
CA THR A 42 -5.02 8.33 7.92
C THR A 42 -4.08 7.71 8.94
N THR A 43 -4.64 6.92 9.84
CA THR A 43 -3.95 6.03 10.77
C THR A 43 -4.15 4.56 10.40
N HIS A 44 -3.47 3.66 11.10
CA HIS A 44 -3.50 2.21 10.89
C HIS A 44 -4.88 1.64 10.51
N GLY A 45 -5.87 1.82 11.39
CA GLY A 45 -7.22 1.27 11.17
C GLY A 45 -8.09 2.08 10.18
N THR A 46 -7.66 3.28 9.79
CA THR A 46 -8.49 4.17 8.94
C THR A 46 -8.45 3.80 7.46
N ILE A 47 -7.40 3.13 7.01
CA ILE A 47 -7.33 2.64 5.63
C ILE A 47 -8.48 1.68 5.36
N ALA A 48 -8.68 0.70 6.23
CA ALA A 48 -9.77 -0.26 6.13
C ALA A 48 -11.13 0.35 6.47
N SER A 49 -11.25 1.03 7.61
CA SER A 49 -12.56 1.54 8.09
C SER A 49 -13.14 2.66 7.23
N ARG A 50 -12.31 3.35 6.43
CA ARG A 50 -12.75 4.40 5.50
C ARG A 50 -12.38 4.10 4.05
N PHE A 51 -12.17 2.83 3.70
CA PHE A 51 -11.71 2.41 2.37
C PHE A 51 -12.52 3.04 1.23
N SER A 52 -13.84 3.07 1.34
CA SER A 52 -14.72 3.67 0.32
C SER A 52 -14.52 5.18 0.10
N LYS A 53 -13.90 5.87 1.07
CA LYS A 53 -13.76 7.33 1.14
C LYS A 53 -12.31 7.81 1.06
N ASN A 54 -11.32 6.93 1.18
CA ASN A 54 -9.91 7.28 1.09
C ASN A 54 -9.31 6.85 -0.26
N GLU A 55 -8.11 7.35 -0.55
CA GLU A 55 -7.46 7.08 -1.84
C GLU A 55 -6.95 5.63 -1.98
N ALA A 56 -6.88 4.84 -0.89
CA ALA A 56 -6.47 3.44 -0.94
C ALA A 56 -7.37 2.63 -1.89
N ARG A 57 -8.67 2.96 -1.95
CA ARG A 57 -9.61 2.35 -2.91
C ARG A 57 -9.17 2.55 -4.36
N ARG A 58 -8.76 3.76 -4.73
CA ARG A 58 -8.30 4.06 -6.09
C ARG A 58 -7.07 3.22 -6.42
N HIS A 59 -6.07 3.21 -5.54
CA HIS A 59 -4.84 2.44 -5.75
C HIS A 59 -5.11 0.94 -5.86
N PHE A 60 -5.96 0.38 -5.00
CA PHE A 60 -6.33 -1.02 -5.04
C PHE A 60 -6.96 -1.44 -6.36
N PHE A 61 -8.02 -0.74 -6.83
CA PHE A 61 -8.68 -1.12 -8.07
C PHE A 61 -7.83 -0.88 -9.31
N THR A 62 -6.99 0.16 -9.31
CA THR A 62 -6.01 0.36 -10.39
C THR A 62 -5.03 -0.80 -10.47
N PHE A 63 -4.46 -1.21 -9.34
CA PHE A 63 -3.52 -2.33 -9.26
C PHE A 63 -4.14 -3.64 -9.76
N ILE A 64 -5.37 -3.95 -9.31
CA ILE A 64 -6.10 -5.14 -9.78
C ILE A 64 -6.30 -5.09 -11.29
N ARG A 65 -6.72 -3.94 -11.84
CA ARG A 65 -6.94 -3.78 -13.28
C ARG A 65 -5.65 -3.96 -14.10
N GLN A 66 -4.51 -3.54 -13.58
CA GLN A 66 -3.21 -3.64 -14.26
C GLN A 66 -2.66 -5.06 -14.26
N ASN A 67 -3.00 -5.87 -13.25
CA ASN A 67 -2.33 -7.15 -13.00
C ASN A 67 -3.24 -8.39 -13.14
N MET A 68 -4.56 -8.22 -13.35
CA MET A 68 -5.52 -9.31 -13.57
C MET A 68 -6.04 -9.39 -15.01
N ILE A 69 -5.16 -9.21 -16.00
CA ILE A 69 -5.46 -9.53 -17.42
C ILE A 69 -4.68 -10.78 -17.82
#